data_AF-A0A538KRP7-F1
#
_entry.id   AF-A0A538KRP7-F1
#
_cell.length_a   1.000
_cell.length_b   1.000
_cell.length_c   1.000
_cell.angle_alpha   90.00
_cell.angle_beta   90.00
_cell.angle_gamma   90.00
#
_symmetry.space_group_name_H-M   'P 1'
#
loop_
_entity.id
_entity.type
_entity.pdbx_description
1 polymer ?
#
loop_
_entity_poly.entity_id
_entity_poly.type
_entity_poly.pdbx_seq_one_letter_code
_entity_poly.pdbx_strand_id
1 'polypeptide(L)'
;MSFFDDADEPLTEQRTARRRGRASSGGRRPPSGPRRSGSDQQAFVIRRAIALTGIVIVVILIVLGVHSCEVSQRNSSLKNYSNSVGTLIAKSNQTGKTLFNQLSGASGASNATNLQTQVNQTLQDTRSQLNQAKQLSVPNEMRVGQQDLLLALQMRRDGVSSIATQIQQALSKAASADAAKTIAAEMARLYSSDVVYTDYTAPAVVSALHGAGIYGQPIASGQFVQNIQWLTPTFVAAKFGAALPATSSGKAAPGIHGHAMQSCSVNGTALVVGGTNTLPANPPPTFTCTFTNDGQNNETNVVVKVQVGGTSISGQSITPQTVPGHQYTAQVQLSSAPPAGSYTVTATVEKVPGETVSTHNTQTFPVTFH
;
A
#
# COMPACT_ATOMS: atom_id res chain seq x y z
N MET A 1 -56.15 -25.63 12.88
CA MET A 1 -56.75 -25.97 14.19
C MET A 1 -55.83 -25.34 15.24
N SER A 2 -56.21 -24.46 16.15
CA SER A 2 -57.47 -23.80 16.54
C SER A 2 -57.02 -22.56 17.36
N PHE A 3 -57.67 -21.40 17.25
CA PHE A 3 -58.64 -20.84 18.24
C PHE A 3 -58.11 -20.93 19.69
N PHE A 4 -58.00 -19.86 20.46
CA PHE A 4 -59.03 -18.99 21.06
C PHE A 4 -58.36 -17.65 21.47
N ASP A 5 -58.89 -16.44 21.27
CA ASP A 5 -60.14 -15.82 21.72
C ASP A 5 -60.36 -15.93 23.24
N ASP A 6 -60.10 -14.84 23.97
CA ASP A 6 -60.86 -14.52 25.17
C ASP A 6 -60.71 -13.02 25.47
N ALA A 7 -61.87 -12.36 25.37
CA ALA A 7 -62.15 -11.01 25.79
C ALA A 7 -62.69 -10.99 27.23
N ASP A 8 -63.01 -9.78 27.69
CA ASP A 8 -63.80 -9.42 28.89
C ASP A 8 -63.07 -9.55 30.25
N GLU A 9 -63.17 -8.66 31.26
CA GLU A 9 -63.69 -7.31 31.57
C GLU A 9 -63.33 -7.12 33.11
N PRO A 10 -63.79 -6.16 33.96
CA PRO A 10 -64.67 -5.00 33.75
C PRO A 10 -64.28 -3.65 34.47
N LEU A 11 -65.01 -2.59 34.08
CA LEU A 11 -65.67 -1.47 34.83
C LEU A 11 -64.89 -0.71 35.94
N THR A 12 -64.94 0.63 36.04
CA THR A 12 -66.13 1.40 36.51
C THR A 12 -65.92 2.95 36.39
N GLU A 13 -66.91 3.65 35.81
CA GLU A 13 -67.49 5.01 36.03
C GLU A 13 -66.62 6.29 36.27
N GLN A 14 -66.95 7.52 35.81
CA GLN A 14 -68.19 8.29 36.02
C GLN A 14 -68.47 9.41 34.99
N ARG A 15 -69.67 9.33 34.40
CA ARG A 15 -70.76 10.34 34.20
C ARG A 15 -70.46 11.85 34.25
N THR A 16 -70.89 12.65 33.26
CA THR A 16 -72.12 13.50 33.21
C THR A 16 -72.02 14.39 31.94
N ALA A 17 -73.04 14.95 31.27
CA ALA A 17 -74.50 14.88 31.23
C ALA A 17 -74.96 15.47 29.86
N ARG A 18 -76.25 15.33 29.56
CA ARG A 18 -76.89 15.34 28.22
C ARG A 18 -77.86 16.52 28.08
N ARG A 19 -78.07 17.05 26.85
CA ARG A 19 -79.36 17.51 26.23
C ARG A 19 -79.06 18.30 24.92
N ARG A 20 -79.50 17.98 23.70
CA ARG A 20 -80.82 17.77 23.03
C ARG A 20 -81.70 19.02 22.79
N GLY A 21 -82.04 19.24 21.49
CA GLY A 21 -83.21 19.97 20.97
C GLY A 21 -82.91 20.59 19.59
N ARG A 22 -83.15 19.92 18.45
CA ARG A 22 -84.38 19.74 17.63
C ARG A 22 -84.92 21.03 16.95
N ALA A 23 -85.09 20.92 15.63
CA ALA A 23 -85.66 21.89 14.68
C ALA A 23 -87.19 22.00 14.72
N SER A 24 -87.76 23.14 14.26
CA SER A 24 -88.86 23.21 13.28
C SER A 24 -89.27 24.66 12.90
N SER A 25 -89.37 24.89 11.58
CA SER A 25 -90.37 25.67 10.80
C SER A 25 -90.98 27.00 11.28
N GLY A 26 -90.99 27.98 10.37
CA GLY A 26 -92.02 29.04 10.32
C GLY A 26 -91.69 30.15 9.33
N GLY A 27 -92.37 30.19 8.17
CA GLY A 27 -92.20 31.25 7.16
C GLY A 27 -93.22 32.38 7.26
N ARG A 28 -92.84 33.59 6.78
CA ARG A 28 -93.66 34.57 6.04
C ARG A 28 -92.81 35.79 5.62
N ARG A 29 -93.02 36.26 4.38
CA ARG A 29 -92.49 37.48 3.69
C ARG A 29 -93.48 38.67 3.84
N PRO A 30 -93.27 39.88 3.25
CA PRO A 30 -92.17 40.88 3.30
C PRO A 30 -92.75 42.32 3.59
N PRO A 31 -92.09 43.50 3.37
CA PRO A 31 -91.76 44.05 2.02
C PRO A 31 -90.49 44.96 1.86
N SER A 32 -90.04 45.04 0.61
CA SER A 32 -89.55 46.20 -0.18
C SER A 32 -88.37 47.12 0.22
N GLY A 33 -87.34 47.20 -0.65
CA GLY A 33 -86.40 48.33 -0.80
C GLY A 33 -85.24 48.05 -1.79
N PRO A 34 -84.71 49.01 -2.59
CA PRO A 34 -84.42 48.77 -4.02
C PRO A 34 -82.95 48.58 -4.46
N ARG A 35 -82.83 47.87 -5.60
CA ARG A 35 -81.83 47.88 -6.69
C ARG A 35 -80.56 48.73 -6.52
N ARG A 36 -79.39 48.08 -6.60
CA ARG A 36 -78.21 48.60 -7.32
C ARG A 36 -77.53 47.49 -8.14
N SER A 37 -77.37 47.81 -9.42
CA SER A 37 -76.62 47.11 -10.45
C SER A 37 -75.15 47.52 -10.38
N GLY A 38 -74.21 46.59 -10.58
CA GLY A 38 -72.79 46.91 -10.75
C GLY A 38 -71.84 45.71 -10.69
N SER A 39 -71.42 45.24 -11.88
CA SER A 39 -70.16 44.53 -12.18
C SER A 39 -69.85 43.18 -11.48
N ASP A 40 -70.48 42.10 -11.92
CA ASP A 40 -70.15 40.71 -11.49
C ASP A 40 -69.28 39.90 -12.47
N GLN A 41 -68.61 40.55 -13.44
CA GLN A 41 -67.66 39.88 -14.34
C GLN A 41 -66.19 40.03 -13.92
N GLN A 42 -65.84 41.05 -13.11
CA GLN A 42 -64.44 41.26 -12.68
C GLN A 42 -64.04 40.37 -11.48
N ALA A 43 -64.98 39.97 -10.62
CA ALA A 43 -64.69 39.12 -9.46
C ALA A 43 -64.28 37.68 -9.84
N PHE A 44 -64.80 37.15 -10.95
CA PHE A 44 -64.43 35.82 -11.46
C PHE A 44 -63.05 35.79 -12.12
N VAL A 45 -62.67 36.87 -12.82
CA VAL A 45 -61.34 36.97 -13.46
C VAL A 45 -60.25 37.19 -12.40
N ILE A 46 -60.50 38.00 -11.38
CA ILE A 46 -59.56 38.24 -10.28
C ILE A 46 -59.39 36.99 -9.41
N ARG A 47 -60.46 36.23 -9.11
CA ARG A 47 -60.34 34.95 -8.36
C ARG A 47 -59.61 33.85 -9.17
N ARG A 48 -59.78 33.81 -10.50
CA ARG A 48 -59.01 32.89 -11.35
C ARG A 48 -57.54 33.29 -11.47
N ALA A 49 -57.24 34.59 -11.53
CA ALA A 49 -55.86 35.08 -11.54
C ALA A 49 -55.13 34.72 -10.22
N ILE A 50 -55.77 34.93 -9.06
CA ILE A 50 -55.21 34.58 -7.75
C ILE A 50 -55.01 33.06 -7.60
N ALA A 51 -55.96 32.24 -8.09
CA ALA A 51 -55.83 30.78 -8.04
C ALA A 51 -54.68 30.26 -8.93
N LEU A 52 -54.51 30.81 -10.14
CA LEU A 52 -53.39 30.47 -11.02
C LEU A 52 -52.05 30.90 -10.42
N THR A 53 -51.95 32.10 -9.85
CA THR A 53 -50.74 32.56 -9.15
C THR A 53 -50.45 31.69 -7.92
N GLY A 54 -51.47 31.31 -7.15
CA GLY A 54 -51.33 30.39 -6.03
C GLY A 54 -50.81 29.01 -6.44
N ILE A 55 -51.33 28.45 -7.54
CA ILE A 55 -50.83 27.18 -8.10
C ILE A 55 -49.39 27.31 -8.56
N VAL A 56 -49.02 28.39 -9.26
CA VAL A 56 -47.64 28.64 -9.70
C VAL A 56 -46.69 28.77 -8.49
N ILE A 57 -47.10 29.47 -7.43
CA ILE A 57 -46.32 29.56 -6.19
C ILE A 57 -46.16 28.19 -5.53
N VAL A 58 -47.24 27.39 -5.45
CA VAL A 58 -47.18 26.03 -4.89
C VAL A 58 -46.27 25.13 -5.74
N VAL A 59 -46.31 25.20 -7.06
CA VAL A 59 -45.42 24.45 -7.95
C VAL A 59 -43.96 24.88 -7.76
N ILE A 60 -43.69 26.18 -7.66
CA ILE A 60 -42.34 26.70 -7.37
C ILE A 60 -41.86 26.21 -6.00
N LEU A 61 -42.71 26.23 -4.96
CA LEU A 61 -42.37 25.73 -3.64
C LEU A 61 -42.15 24.21 -3.61
N ILE A 62 -42.92 23.45 -4.39
CA ILE A 62 -42.71 22.00 -4.55
C ILE A 62 -41.38 21.74 -5.27
N VAL A 63 -41.10 22.44 -6.38
CA VAL A 63 -39.83 22.30 -7.12
C VAL A 63 -38.66 22.68 -6.21
N LEU A 64 -38.72 23.82 -5.52
CA LEU A 64 -37.68 24.25 -4.57
C LEU A 64 -37.55 23.29 -3.37
N GLY A 65 -38.67 22.76 -2.86
CA GLY A 65 -38.68 21.79 -1.77
C GLY A 65 -37.99 20.48 -2.16
N VAL A 66 -38.35 19.92 -3.32
CA VAL A 66 -37.73 18.70 -3.87
C VAL A 66 -36.25 18.92 -4.18
N HIS A 67 -35.90 20.05 -4.83
CA HIS A 67 -34.51 20.40 -5.12
C HIS A 67 -33.67 20.57 -3.84
N SER A 68 -34.27 21.09 -2.75
CA SER A 68 -33.57 21.25 -1.46
C SER A 68 -33.31 19.90 -0.78
N CYS A 69 -34.24 18.94 -0.89
CA CYS A 69 -34.05 17.59 -0.36
C CYS A 69 -32.95 16.83 -1.12
N GLU A 70 -32.92 16.94 -2.45
CA GLU A 70 -31.92 16.26 -3.29
C GLU A 70 -30.51 16.80 -3.05
N VAL A 71 -30.33 18.12 -2.99
CA VAL A 71 -29.03 18.75 -2.70
C VAL A 71 -28.56 18.39 -1.29
N SER A 72 -29.47 18.35 -0.32
CA SER A 72 -29.15 17.94 1.05
C SER A 72 -28.69 16.48 1.14
N GLN A 73 -29.37 15.56 0.45
CA GLN A 73 -28.96 14.15 0.38
C GLN A 73 -27.62 13.97 -0.32
N ARG A 74 -27.39 14.66 -1.45
CA ARG A 74 -26.11 14.64 -2.18
C ARG A 74 -24.97 15.14 -1.31
N ASN A 75 -25.12 16.32 -0.69
CA ASN A 75 -24.10 16.88 0.20
C ASN A 75 -23.84 16.00 1.42
N SER A 76 -24.87 15.36 1.96
CA SER A 76 -24.74 14.39 3.05
C SER A 76 -23.95 13.16 2.61
N SER A 77 -24.19 12.62 1.41
CA SER A 77 -23.45 11.48 0.87
C SER A 77 -21.96 11.78 0.67
N LEU A 78 -21.62 12.98 0.17
CA LEU A 78 -20.23 13.42 -0.01
C LEU A 78 -19.50 13.58 1.33
N LYS A 79 -20.16 14.17 2.33
CA LYS A 79 -19.62 14.29 3.70
C LYS A 79 -19.45 12.91 4.34
N ASN A 80 -20.44 12.04 4.24
CA ASN A 80 -20.39 10.69 4.81
C ASN A 80 -19.26 9.88 4.18
N TYR A 81 -19.12 9.93 2.86
CA TYR A 81 -18.00 9.31 2.16
C TYR A 81 -16.66 9.88 2.63
N SER A 82 -16.48 11.20 2.64
CA SER A 82 -15.24 11.85 3.10
C SER A 82 -14.88 11.47 4.55
N ASN A 83 -15.86 11.44 5.45
CA ASN A 83 -15.68 11.02 6.84
C ASN A 83 -15.28 9.54 6.95
N SER A 84 -15.87 8.69 6.10
CA SER A 84 -15.54 7.26 6.05
C SER A 84 -14.11 7.04 5.56
N VAL A 85 -13.69 7.75 4.51
CA VAL A 85 -12.31 7.73 4.00
C VAL A 85 -11.34 8.24 5.07
N GLY A 86 -11.64 9.36 5.72
CA GLY A 86 -10.80 9.91 6.80
C GLY A 86 -10.64 8.93 7.97
N THR A 87 -11.74 8.30 8.40
CA THR A 87 -11.71 7.27 9.46
C THR A 87 -10.88 6.06 9.05
N LEU A 88 -11.08 5.59 7.82
CA LEU A 88 -10.38 4.42 7.30
C LEU A 88 -8.87 4.67 7.18
N ILE A 89 -8.48 5.84 6.70
CA ILE A 89 -7.06 6.22 6.56
C ILE A 89 -6.41 6.45 7.92
N ALA A 90 -7.09 7.08 8.87
CA ALA A 90 -6.60 7.20 10.23
C ALA A 90 -6.31 5.81 10.85
N LYS A 91 -7.23 4.85 10.66
CA LYS A 91 -7.01 3.45 11.07
C LYS A 91 -5.83 2.82 10.33
N SER A 92 -5.72 3.05 9.03
CA SER A 92 -4.62 2.54 8.21
C SER A 92 -3.25 3.08 8.68
N ASN A 93 -3.16 4.36 9.02
CA ASN A 93 -1.94 4.96 9.57
C ASN A 93 -1.57 4.33 10.92
N GLN A 94 -2.55 4.05 11.76
CA GLN A 94 -2.31 3.35 13.02
C GLN A 94 -1.80 1.92 12.78
N THR A 95 -2.34 1.21 11.79
CA THR A 95 -1.82 -0.10 11.35
C THR A 95 -0.37 0.02 10.86
N GLY A 96 -0.03 1.07 10.10
CA GLY A 96 1.34 1.37 9.72
C GLY A 96 2.25 1.55 10.94
N LYS A 97 1.87 2.40 11.90
CA LYS A 97 2.62 2.58 13.16
C LYS A 97 2.84 1.26 13.90
N THR A 98 1.80 0.44 14.02
CA THR A 98 1.89 -0.89 14.63
C THR A 98 2.91 -1.76 13.91
N LEU A 99 2.86 -1.83 12.58
CA LEU A 99 3.83 -2.59 11.78
C LEU A 99 5.27 -2.15 12.04
N PHE A 100 5.56 -0.86 11.93
CA PHE A 100 6.92 -0.35 12.08
C PHE A 100 7.46 -0.52 13.51
N ASN A 101 6.59 -0.46 14.52
CA ASN A 101 6.96 -0.77 15.90
C ASN A 101 7.30 -2.26 16.07
N GLN A 102 6.50 -3.17 15.50
CA GLN A 102 6.76 -4.62 15.50
C GLN A 102 8.09 -4.93 14.81
N LEU A 103 8.32 -4.41 13.61
CA LEU A 103 9.55 -4.64 12.85
C LEU A 103 10.78 -4.02 13.51
N SER A 104 10.62 -2.89 14.22
CA SER A 104 11.74 -2.27 14.93
C SER A 104 12.24 -3.10 16.12
N GLY A 105 11.38 -3.96 16.67
CA GLY A 105 11.70 -4.91 17.75
C GLY A 105 12.08 -6.31 17.26
N ALA A 106 12.34 -6.49 15.96
CA ALA A 106 12.50 -7.79 15.33
C ALA A 106 13.79 -8.55 15.68
N SER A 107 14.76 -7.95 16.39
CA SER A 107 16.09 -8.55 16.55
C SER A 107 16.06 -9.89 17.30
N GLY A 108 16.83 -10.86 16.79
CA GLY A 108 17.04 -12.17 17.40
C GLY A 108 16.05 -13.27 16.95
N ALA A 109 16.59 -14.46 16.66
CA ALA A 109 15.81 -15.60 16.15
C ALA A 109 14.73 -16.12 17.11
N SER A 110 14.90 -15.91 18.43
CA SER A 110 13.91 -16.27 19.46
C SER A 110 12.59 -15.49 19.33
N ASN A 111 12.60 -14.35 18.61
CA ASN A 111 11.41 -13.53 18.40
C ASN A 111 10.66 -13.85 17.09
N ALA A 112 11.17 -14.77 16.26
CA ALA A 112 10.65 -15.01 14.91
C ALA A 112 9.16 -15.37 14.89
N THR A 113 8.74 -16.31 15.74
CA THR A 113 7.34 -16.76 15.81
C THR A 113 6.39 -15.67 16.30
N ASN A 114 6.83 -14.89 17.29
CA ASN A 114 6.05 -13.78 17.84
C ASN A 114 5.89 -12.66 16.80
N LEU A 115 6.98 -12.28 16.14
CA LEU A 115 6.97 -11.28 15.08
C LEU A 115 6.10 -11.73 13.91
N GLN A 116 6.19 -13.00 13.49
CA GLN A 116 5.35 -13.57 12.44
C GLN A 116 3.87 -13.45 12.79
N THR A 117 3.49 -13.79 14.03
CA THR A 117 2.10 -13.71 14.50
C THR A 117 1.61 -12.27 14.51
N GLN A 118 2.43 -11.34 15.00
CA GLN A 118 2.11 -9.91 15.06
C GLN A 118 1.94 -9.30 13.67
N VAL A 119 2.84 -9.59 12.72
CA VAL A 119 2.73 -9.09 11.35
C VAL A 119 1.57 -9.75 10.60
N ASN A 120 1.27 -11.02 10.86
CA ASN A 120 0.07 -11.67 10.32
C ASN A 120 -1.22 -10.99 10.80
N GLN A 121 -1.28 -10.55 12.07
CA GLN A 121 -2.41 -9.78 12.56
C GLN A 121 -2.52 -8.42 11.84
N THR A 122 -1.40 -7.72 11.66
CA THR A 122 -1.33 -6.48 10.88
C THR A 122 -1.80 -6.69 9.43
N LEU A 123 -1.44 -7.81 8.81
CA LEU A 123 -1.91 -8.19 7.48
C LEU A 123 -3.44 -8.36 7.44
N GLN A 124 -4.03 -8.98 8.45
CA GLN A 124 -5.50 -9.10 8.55
C GLN A 124 -6.17 -7.73 8.67
N ASP A 125 -5.57 -6.80 9.41
CA ASP A 125 -6.07 -5.44 9.52
C ASP A 125 -6.06 -4.71 8.17
N THR A 126 -4.97 -4.83 7.40
CA THR A 126 -4.90 -4.22 6.04
C THR A 126 -5.91 -4.83 5.07
N ARG A 127 -6.17 -6.15 5.14
CA ARG A 127 -7.21 -6.82 4.35
C ARG A 127 -8.61 -6.31 4.73
N SER A 128 -8.87 -6.17 6.02
CA SER A 128 -10.13 -5.61 6.53
C SER A 128 -10.34 -4.19 6.03
N GLN A 129 -9.31 -3.34 6.08
CA GLN A 129 -9.36 -1.96 5.58
C GLN A 129 -9.67 -1.88 4.09
N LEU A 130 -8.98 -2.69 3.26
CA LEU A 130 -9.26 -2.74 1.82
C LEU A 130 -10.69 -3.22 1.54
N ASN A 131 -11.19 -4.21 2.29
CA ASN A 131 -12.55 -4.70 2.12
C ASN A 131 -13.59 -3.64 2.56
N GLN A 132 -13.34 -2.92 3.65
CA GLN A 132 -14.17 -1.79 4.08
C GLN A 132 -14.22 -0.70 3.01
N ALA A 133 -13.08 -0.36 2.39
CA ALA A 133 -13.01 0.62 1.29
C ALA A 133 -13.88 0.21 0.10
N LYS A 134 -13.85 -1.07 -0.29
CA LYS A 134 -14.64 -1.63 -1.40
C LYS A 134 -16.15 -1.57 -1.16
N GLN A 135 -16.56 -1.53 0.10
CA GLN A 135 -17.97 -1.53 0.52
C GLN A 135 -18.50 -0.11 0.78
N LEU A 136 -17.68 0.93 0.63
CA LEU A 136 -18.15 2.30 0.77
C LEU A 136 -19.22 2.61 -0.28
N SER A 137 -20.25 3.35 0.13
CA SER A 137 -21.17 3.97 -0.81
C SER A 137 -20.48 5.18 -1.43
N VAL A 138 -20.11 5.08 -2.71
CA VAL A 138 -19.28 6.07 -3.41
C VAL A 138 -20.16 7.00 -4.25
N PRO A 139 -20.26 8.30 -3.91
CA PRO A 139 -20.90 9.29 -4.79
C PRO A 139 -20.20 9.37 -6.14
N ASN A 140 -20.93 9.70 -7.21
CA ASN A 140 -20.39 9.70 -8.57
C ASN A 140 -19.16 10.60 -8.73
N GLU A 141 -19.14 11.73 -8.03
CA GLU A 141 -18.07 12.73 -8.01
C GLU A 141 -16.80 12.21 -7.35
N MET A 142 -16.93 11.21 -6.47
CA MET A 142 -15.83 10.64 -5.68
C MET A 142 -15.17 9.44 -6.37
N ARG A 143 -15.67 8.99 -7.53
CA ARG A 143 -15.22 7.75 -8.18
C ARG A 143 -13.72 7.73 -8.51
N VAL A 144 -13.16 8.86 -8.93
CA VAL A 144 -11.71 8.96 -9.22
C VAL A 144 -10.91 8.77 -7.94
N GLY A 145 -11.21 9.55 -6.89
CA GLY A 145 -10.56 9.41 -5.60
C GLY A 145 -10.75 8.02 -4.98
N GLN A 146 -11.90 7.38 -5.15
CA GLN A 146 -12.14 6.00 -4.70
C GLN A 146 -11.22 5.00 -5.38
N GLN A 147 -10.99 5.13 -6.69
CA GLN A 147 -10.12 4.21 -7.41
C GLN A 147 -8.67 4.27 -6.88
N ASP A 148 -8.17 5.48 -6.67
CA ASP A 148 -6.82 5.71 -6.12
C ASP A 148 -6.73 5.25 -4.65
N LEU A 149 -7.80 5.46 -3.87
CA LEU A 149 -7.88 4.96 -2.49
C LEU A 149 -7.75 3.43 -2.45
N LEU A 150 -8.47 2.73 -3.33
CA LEU A 150 -8.42 1.28 -3.44
C LEU A 150 -7.02 0.81 -3.83
N LEU A 151 -6.36 1.51 -4.78
CA LEU A 151 -4.98 1.22 -5.17
C LEU A 151 -4.03 1.39 -3.99
N ALA A 152 -4.09 2.51 -3.27
CA ALA A 152 -3.24 2.76 -2.10
C ALA A 152 -3.42 1.69 -1.01
N LEU A 153 -4.66 1.36 -0.65
CA LEU A 153 -4.94 0.33 0.36
C LEU A 153 -4.54 -1.08 -0.10
N GLN A 154 -4.68 -1.37 -1.40
CA GLN A 154 -4.20 -2.62 -1.98
C GLN A 154 -2.67 -2.70 -1.91
N MET A 155 -1.95 -1.65 -2.27
CA MET A 155 -0.49 -1.58 -2.16
C MET A 155 -0.03 -1.80 -0.72
N ARG A 156 -0.75 -1.25 0.26
CA ARG A 156 -0.49 -1.49 1.70
C ARG A 156 -0.65 -2.95 2.07
N ARG A 157 -1.78 -3.56 1.70
CA ARG A 157 -2.03 -4.98 1.95
C ARG A 157 -0.99 -5.88 1.30
N ASP A 158 -0.67 -5.62 0.03
CA ASP A 158 0.27 -6.42 -0.75
C ASP A 158 1.68 -6.31 -0.16
N GLY A 159 2.13 -5.10 0.20
CA GLY A 159 3.41 -4.87 0.85
C GLY A 159 3.53 -5.59 2.19
N VAL A 160 2.52 -5.46 3.08
CA VAL A 160 2.51 -6.17 4.36
C VAL A 160 2.47 -7.69 4.16
N SER A 161 1.73 -8.17 3.16
CA SER A 161 1.67 -9.60 2.84
C SER A 161 3.03 -10.14 2.42
N SER A 162 3.73 -9.42 1.56
CA SER A 162 5.06 -9.80 1.08
C SER A 162 6.08 -9.77 2.23
N ILE A 163 6.09 -8.71 3.05
CA ILE A 163 6.92 -8.63 4.27
C ILE A 163 6.68 -9.83 5.19
N ALA A 164 5.42 -10.22 5.41
CA ALA A 164 5.08 -11.35 6.27
C ALA A 164 5.73 -12.67 5.81
N THR A 165 5.91 -12.87 4.50
CA THR A 165 6.57 -14.07 3.97
C THR A 165 8.09 -14.06 4.16
N GLN A 166 8.69 -12.88 4.34
CA GLN A 166 10.13 -12.69 4.40
C GLN A 166 10.70 -12.73 5.82
N ILE A 167 9.86 -12.64 6.86
CA ILE A 167 10.29 -12.54 8.26
C ILE A 167 11.24 -13.67 8.66
N GLN A 168 10.89 -14.93 8.37
CA GLN A 168 11.72 -16.07 8.74
C GLN A 168 13.08 -16.04 8.04
N GLN A 169 13.12 -15.67 6.76
CA GLN A 169 14.34 -15.58 5.98
C GLN A 169 15.21 -14.40 6.43
N ALA A 170 14.60 -13.26 6.74
CA ALA A 170 15.29 -12.06 7.25
C ALA A 170 15.96 -12.30 8.62
N LEU A 171 15.38 -13.16 9.46
CA LEU A 171 15.95 -13.57 10.74
C LEU A 171 16.96 -14.73 10.62
N SER A 172 17.07 -15.36 9.46
CA SER A 172 18.03 -16.42 9.21
C SER A 172 19.41 -15.83 8.85
N LYS A 173 20.50 -16.37 9.40
CA LYS A 173 21.86 -15.87 9.10
C LYS A 173 22.25 -16.03 7.63
N ALA A 174 21.76 -17.06 6.95
CA ALA A 174 22.16 -17.43 5.59
C ALA A 174 21.41 -16.68 4.47
N ALA A 175 20.14 -16.31 4.67
CA ALA A 175 19.29 -15.70 3.64
C ALA A 175 18.84 -14.26 3.96
N SER A 176 19.37 -13.66 5.04
CA SER A 176 18.97 -12.34 5.51
C SER A 176 19.16 -11.22 4.49
N ALA A 177 20.17 -11.33 3.60
CA ALA A 177 20.49 -10.28 2.65
C ALA A 177 19.41 -10.07 1.59
N ASP A 178 18.93 -11.16 0.96
CA ASP A 178 17.91 -11.07 -0.09
C ASP A 178 16.52 -10.82 0.49
N ALA A 179 16.24 -11.35 1.68
CA ALA A 179 15.04 -11.02 2.43
C ALA A 179 15.01 -9.54 2.82
N ALA A 180 16.13 -8.96 3.27
CA ALA A 180 16.23 -7.54 3.58
C ALA A 180 16.03 -6.64 2.36
N LYS A 181 16.58 -7.02 1.19
CA LYS A 181 16.32 -6.31 -0.09
C LYS A 181 14.84 -6.37 -0.47
N THR A 182 14.22 -7.54 -0.35
CA THR A 182 12.80 -7.74 -0.66
C THR A 182 11.92 -6.90 0.25
N ILE A 183 12.18 -6.94 1.56
CA ILE A 183 11.46 -6.11 2.54
C ILE A 183 11.63 -4.62 2.21
N ALA A 184 12.85 -4.17 1.89
CA ALA A 184 13.09 -2.77 1.51
C ALA A 184 12.31 -2.35 0.24
N ALA A 185 12.22 -3.23 -0.76
CA ALA A 185 11.40 -2.99 -1.96
C ALA A 185 9.91 -2.87 -1.61
N GLU A 186 9.40 -3.69 -0.69
CA GLU A 186 8.02 -3.57 -0.22
C GLU A 186 7.80 -2.30 0.63
N MET A 187 8.81 -1.84 1.37
CA MET A 187 8.75 -0.54 2.05
C MET A 187 8.63 0.61 1.04
N ALA A 188 9.27 0.51 -0.12
CA ALA A 188 9.06 1.46 -1.22
C ALA A 188 7.63 1.39 -1.75
N ARG A 189 7.03 0.20 -1.93
CA ARG A 189 5.60 0.06 -2.27
C ARG A 189 4.70 0.72 -1.24
N LEU A 190 4.95 0.50 0.06
CA LEU A 190 4.20 1.13 1.13
C LEU A 190 4.31 2.66 1.05
N TYR A 191 5.51 3.20 0.80
CA TYR A 191 5.71 4.64 0.65
C TYR A 191 5.01 5.20 -0.58
N SER A 192 5.04 4.48 -1.71
CA SER A 192 4.27 4.84 -2.90
C SER A 192 2.77 4.86 -2.63
N SER A 193 2.24 4.04 -1.72
CA SER A 193 0.82 4.10 -1.33
C SER A 193 0.46 5.41 -0.62
N ASP A 194 1.39 5.98 0.15
CA ASP A 194 1.20 7.26 0.83
C ASP A 194 1.19 8.41 -0.19
N VAL A 195 2.03 8.31 -1.22
CA VAL A 195 2.05 9.24 -2.36
C VAL A 195 0.75 9.15 -3.16
N VAL A 196 0.29 7.95 -3.51
CA VAL A 196 -0.99 7.74 -4.22
C VAL A 196 -2.15 8.38 -3.46
N TYR A 197 -2.20 8.20 -2.14
CA TYR A 197 -3.23 8.83 -1.34
C TYR A 197 -3.10 10.36 -1.30
N THR A 198 -1.90 10.86 -1.01
CA THR A 198 -1.68 12.30 -0.74
C THR A 198 -1.79 13.14 -2.02
N ASP A 199 -1.34 12.63 -3.15
CA ASP A 199 -1.24 13.39 -4.39
C ASP A 199 -2.44 13.19 -5.32
N TYR A 200 -3.17 12.07 -5.19
CA TYR A 200 -4.26 11.72 -6.10
C TYR A 200 -5.59 11.53 -5.37
N THR A 201 -5.64 10.71 -4.32
CA THR A 201 -6.91 10.44 -3.60
C THR A 201 -7.43 11.68 -2.87
N ALA A 202 -6.63 12.26 -1.98
CA ALA A 202 -7.05 13.38 -1.14
C ALA A 202 -7.43 14.62 -1.97
N PRO A 203 -6.65 15.04 -2.99
CA PRO A 203 -7.03 16.17 -3.85
C PRO A 203 -8.32 15.91 -4.64
N ALA A 204 -8.55 14.69 -5.13
CA ALA A 204 -9.79 14.34 -5.82
C ALA A 204 -11.01 14.45 -4.89
N VAL A 205 -10.90 13.96 -3.64
CA VAL A 205 -11.97 14.08 -2.63
C VAL A 205 -12.24 15.55 -2.28
N VAL A 206 -11.18 16.34 -2.06
CA VAL A 206 -11.31 17.78 -1.78
C VAL A 206 -11.95 18.52 -2.95
N SER A 207 -11.52 18.22 -4.18
CA SER A 207 -12.09 18.82 -5.40
C SER A 207 -13.60 18.53 -5.52
N ALA A 208 -14.02 17.29 -5.27
CA ALA A 208 -15.42 16.91 -5.28
C ALA A 208 -16.24 17.62 -4.18
N LEU A 209 -15.68 17.81 -2.98
CA LEU A 209 -16.33 18.57 -1.90
C LEU A 209 -16.46 20.05 -2.27
N HIS A 210 -15.39 20.67 -2.77
CA HIS A 210 -15.40 22.07 -3.20
C HIS A 210 -16.38 22.30 -4.36
N GLY A 211 -16.46 21.38 -5.32
CA GLY A 211 -17.43 21.43 -6.41
C GLY A 211 -18.89 21.40 -5.94
N ALA A 212 -19.15 20.85 -4.73
CA ALA A 212 -20.46 20.85 -4.08
C ALA A 212 -20.66 22.00 -3.08
N GLY A 213 -19.72 22.95 -2.98
CA GLY A 213 -19.76 24.06 -2.02
C GLY A 213 -19.51 23.65 -0.57
N ILE A 214 -18.89 22.49 -0.34
CA ILE A 214 -18.57 21.97 0.99
C ILE A 214 -17.10 22.29 1.31
N TYR A 215 -16.88 23.08 2.36
CA TYR A 215 -15.55 23.54 2.78
C TYR A 215 -15.21 23.12 4.23
N GLY A 216 -13.93 23.20 4.58
CA GLY A 216 -13.46 23.06 5.96
C GLY A 216 -13.53 21.65 6.53
N GLN A 217 -13.67 20.62 5.69
CA GLN A 217 -13.60 19.23 6.15
C GLN A 217 -12.13 18.82 6.37
N PRO A 218 -11.77 18.31 7.55
CA PRO A 218 -10.42 17.81 7.78
C PRO A 218 -10.17 16.55 6.94
N ILE A 219 -9.07 16.54 6.21
CA ILE A 219 -8.60 15.36 5.48
C ILE A 219 -7.53 14.68 6.33
N ALA A 220 -7.74 13.41 6.66
CA ALA A 220 -6.75 12.63 7.40
C ALA A 220 -5.42 12.58 6.63
N SER A 221 -4.31 12.74 7.35
CA SER A 221 -2.97 12.58 6.76
C SER A 221 -2.82 11.17 6.19
N GLY A 222 -2.12 11.02 5.08
CA GLY A 222 -2.01 9.74 4.36
C GLY A 222 -0.89 8.82 4.80
N GLN A 223 -0.28 9.03 5.97
CA GLN A 223 1.05 8.49 6.27
C GLN A 223 1.02 7.09 6.92
N PHE A 224 1.19 6.05 6.11
CA PHE A 224 1.42 4.69 6.57
C PHE A 224 2.89 4.45 6.95
N VAL A 225 3.83 4.94 6.14
CA VAL A 225 5.28 4.79 6.36
C VAL A 225 5.78 5.82 7.35
N GLN A 226 6.28 5.33 8.49
CA GLN A 226 6.71 6.19 9.59
C GLN A 226 8.17 6.66 9.48
N ASN A 227 9.01 5.89 8.77
CA ASN A 227 10.44 6.18 8.66
C ASN A 227 10.99 5.69 7.31
N ILE A 228 11.49 6.62 6.51
CA ILE A 228 12.00 6.35 5.17
C ILE A 228 13.30 5.53 5.15
N GLN A 229 14.02 5.42 6.27
CA GLN A 229 15.22 4.60 6.35
C GLN A 229 14.94 3.12 6.04
N TRP A 230 13.70 2.66 6.28
CA TRP A 230 13.22 1.33 5.93
C TRP A 230 13.24 1.02 4.41
N LEU A 231 13.36 2.03 3.55
CA LEU A 231 13.54 1.83 2.11
C LEU A 231 14.96 1.34 1.76
N THR A 232 15.89 1.39 2.71
CA THR A 232 17.27 0.94 2.49
C THR A 232 17.44 -0.50 2.98
N PRO A 233 17.97 -1.42 2.14
CA PRO A 233 18.21 -2.79 2.58
C PRO A 233 19.10 -2.85 3.83
N THR A 234 20.14 -2.01 3.90
CA THR A 234 21.09 -1.94 5.02
C THR A 234 20.40 -1.66 6.36
N PHE A 235 19.48 -0.69 6.40
CA PHE A 235 18.70 -0.41 7.61
C PHE A 235 17.78 -1.57 7.98
N VAL A 236 17.13 -2.19 6.98
CA VAL A 236 16.28 -3.36 7.22
C VAL A 236 17.09 -4.49 7.86
N ALA A 237 18.21 -4.89 7.26
CA ALA A 237 19.02 -5.98 7.81
C ALA A 237 19.48 -5.69 9.25
N ALA A 238 19.94 -4.46 9.51
CA ALA A 238 20.33 -4.04 10.86
C ALA A 238 19.21 -4.25 11.89
N LYS A 239 17.94 -3.97 11.51
CA LYS A 239 16.77 -4.20 12.38
C LYS A 239 16.48 -5.68 12.65
N PHE A 240 16.74 -6.54 11.68
CA PHE A 240 16.58 -7.99 11.81
C PHE A 240 17.80 -8.67 12.48
N GLY A 241 18.78 -7.90 12.97
CA GLY A 241 20.00 -8.44 13.58
C GLY A 241 20.93 -9.10 12.57
N ALA A 242 20.72 -8.85 11.28
CA ALA A 242 21.59 -9.25 10.20
C ALA A 242 22.54 -8.10 9.86
N ALA A 243 23.83 -8.42 9.71
CA ALA A 243 24.74 -7.51 9.03
C ALA A 243 24.56 -7.75 7.53
N LEU A 244 23.94 -6.80 6.82
CA LEU A 244 24.17 -6.74 5.39
C LEU A 244 25.61 -6.33 5.16
N PRO A 245 26.23 -6.85 4.08
CA PRO A 245 27.41 -6.26 3.54
C PRO A 245 27.36 -4.73 3.53
N ALA A 246 28.27 -4.10 4.25
CA ALA A 246 28.42 -2.67 4.17
C ALA A 246 28.80 -2.34 2.73
N THR A 247 27.91 -1.67 1.99
CA THR A 247 28.34 -0.74 0.95
C THR A 247 28.96 0.45 1.67
N SER A 248 30.18 0.23 2.15
CA SER A 248 31.22 1.19 2.52
C SER A 248 31.06 2.63 2.01
N SER A 249 30.13 3.36 2.61
CA SER A 249 30.05 4.82 2.51
C SER A 249 30.83 5.51 3.64
N GLY A 250 31.60 4.75 4.44
CA GLY A 250 32.59 5.30 5.36
C GLY A 250 33.89 5.62 4.61
N LYS A 251 34.60 6.68 5.03
CA LYS A 251 35.97 6.93 4.57
C LYS A 251 36.78 5.64 4.81
N ALA A 252 37.33 5.07 3.75
CA ALA A 252 38.20 3.89 3.86
C ALA A 252 39.33 4.18 4.86
N ALA A 253 39.73 3.16 5.62
CA ALA A 253 40.86 3.27 6.52
C ALA A 253 42.10 3.73 5.72
N PRO A 254 43.03 4.49 6.32
CA PRO A 254 44.29 4.78 5.63
C PRO A 254 45.05 3.49 5.28
N GLY A 255 45.75 3.47 4.14
CA GLY A 255 46.59 2.34 3.73
C GLY A 255 46.21 1.78 2.37
N ILE A 256 46.93 0.74 1.94
CA ILE A 256 46.64 0.02 0.69
C ILE A 256 45.46 -0.93 0.94
N HIS A 257 44.51 -0.95 0.01
CA HIS A 257 43.41 -1.91 -0.03
C HIS A 257 43.49 -2.68 -1.34
N GLY A 258 43.10 -3.95 -1.33
CA GLY A 258 42.95 -4.70 -2.56
C GLY A 258 42.99 -6.21 -2.38
N HIS A 259 42.76 -6.88 -3.52
CA HIS A 259 42.85 -8.33 -3.63
C HIS A 259 43.51 -8.75 -4.93
N ALA A 260 44.31 -9.81 -4.86
CA ALA A 260 44.85 -10.47 -6.05
C ALA A 260 44.15 -11.80 -6.31
N MET A 261 43.56 -11.95 -7.50
CA MET A 261 43.03 -13.23 -7.98
C MET A 261 44.19 -14.17 -8.29
N GLN A 262 44.23 -15.35 -7.67
CA GLN A 262 45.37 -16.27 -7.76
C GLN A 262 45.12 -17.42 -8.74
N SER A 263 43.97 -18.09 -8.63
CA SER A 263 43.65 -19.23 -9.49
C SER A 263 42.17 -19.53 -9.46
N CYS A 264 41.68 -20.26 -10.46
CA CYS A 264 40.35 -20.85 -10.44
C CYS A 264 40.42 -22.31 -10.91
N SER A 265 39.53 -23.13 -10.39
CA SER A 265 39.37 -24.54 -10.79
C SER A 265 37.90 -24.91 -10.89
N VAL A 266 37.59 -25.97 -11.62
CA VAL A 266 36.24 -26.56 -11.70
C VAL A 266 36.38 -28.06 -11.47
N ASN A 267 35.60 -28.62 -10.55
CA ASN A 267 35.67 -30.04 -10.15
C ASN A 267 37.10 -30.52 -9.79
N GLY A 268 37.92 -29.64 -9.20
CA GLY A 268 39.31 -29.93 -8.83
C GLY A 268 40.32 -29.79 -9.97
N THR A 269 39.91 -29.56 -11.22
CA THR A 269 40.80 -29.28 -12.34
C THR A 269 41.12 -27.79 -12.41
N ALA A 270 42.40 -27.43 -12.26
CA ALA A 270 42.86 -26.05 -12.36
C ALA A 270 42.70 -25.50 -13.78
N LEU A 271 42.23 -24.26 -13.89
CA LEU A 271 42.13 -23.55 -15.16
C LEU A 271 43.48 -22.90 -15.49
N VAL A 272 43.86 -22.96 -16.76
CA VAL A 272 45.12 -22.41 -17.27
C VAL A 272 44.84 -21.09 -17.99
N VAL A 273 45.48 -20.02 -17.53
CA VAL A 273 45.42 -18.70 -18.18
C VAL A 273 46.08 -18.77 -19.56
N GLY A 274 45.38 -18.30 -20.59
CA GLY A 274 45.86 -18.35 -21.98
C GLY A 274 45.96 -19.76 -22.59
N GLY A 275 45.62 -20.81 -21.82
CA GLY A 275 45.62 -22.20 -22.27
C GLY A 275 44.25 -22.68 -22.76
N THR A 276 44.19 -23.96 -23.14
CA THR A 276 42.92 -24.61 -23.51
C THR A 276 42.27 -25.23 -22.27
N ASN A 277 41.10 -24.74 -21.88
CA ASN A 277 40.30 -25.32 -20.80
C ASN A 277 39.02 -25.92 -21.40
N THR A 278 38.66 -27.15 -21.02
CA THR A 278 37.44 -27.80 -21.50
C THR A 278 36.58 -28.20 -20.31
N LEU A 279 35.33 -27.75 -20.27
CA LEU A 279 34.43 -27.94 -19.13
C LEU A 279 33.07 -28.47 -19.59
N PRO A 280 32.43 -29.38 -18.84
CA PRO A 280 31.04 -29.73 -19.10
C PRO A 280 30.14 -28.52 -18.79
N ALA A 281 29.16 -28.25 -19.65
CA ALA A 281 28.22 -27.15 -19.42
C ALA A 281 27.14 -27.47 -18.37
N ASN A 282 26.82 -28.75 -18.18
CA ASN A 282 25.70 -29.22 -17.37
C ASN A 282 26.16 -30.29 -16.35
N PRO A 283 25.81 -30.17 -15.04
CA PRO A 283 25.13 -29.04 -14.40
C PRO A 283 25.92 -27.72 -14.52
N PRO A 284 25.28 -26.55 -14.28
CA PRO A 284 25.96 -25.26 -14.28
C PRO A 284 27.25 -25.33 -13.44
N PRO A 285 28.43 -25.07 -14.02
CA PRO A 285 29.71 -25.24 -13.34
C PRO A 285 29.83 -24.39 -12.09
N THR A 286 30.47 -24.96 -11.05
CA THR A 286 30.91 -24.24 -9.86
C THR A 286 32.42 -24.01 -9.92
N PHE A 287 32.82 -22.76 -10.00
CA PHE A 287 34.20 -22.33 -9.99
C PHE A 287 34.69 -22.21 -8.56
N THR A 288 35.79 -22.86 -8.23
CA THR A 288 36.51 -22.69 -6.97
C THR A 288 37.70 -21.77 -7.24
N CYS A 289 37.55 -20.49 -6.88
CA CYS A 289 38.54 -19.46 -7.11
C CYS A 289 39.26 -19.08 -5.82
N THR A 290 40.59 -19.05 -5.86
CA THR A 290 41.45 -18.62 -4.76
C THR A 290 41.92 -17.20 -4.99
N PHE A 291 41.90 -16.38 -3.96
CA PHE A 291 42.36 -15.00 -4.01
C PHE A 291 43.00 -14.61 -2.67
N THR A 292 43.87 -13.61 -2.69
CA THR A 292 44.59 -13.14 -1.50
C THR A 292 44.23 -11.69 -1.24
N ASN A 293 44.04 -11.31 0.01
CA ASN A 293 44.04 -9.89 0.40
C ASN A 293 45.51 -9.43 0.42
N ASP A 294 45.92 -8.72 -0.63
CA ASP A 294 47.27 -8.16 -0.81
C ASP A 294 47.37 -6.71 -0.32
N GLY A 295 46.30 -6.19 0.30
CA GLY A 295 46.28 -4.91 0.99
C GLY A 295 46.84 -4.95 2.42
N GLN A 296 46.67 -3.84 3.12
CA GLN A 296 47.08 -3.62 4.52
C GLN A 296 45.89 -3.60 5.48
N ASN A 297 44.66 -3.67 4.96
CA ASN A 297 43.43 -3.51 5.73
C ASN A 297 42.60 -4.79 5.75
N ASN A 298 41.86 -4.99 6.84
CA ASN A 298 40.79 -5.98 6.87
C ASN A 298 39.67 -5.52 5.93
N GLU A 299 39.33 -6.34 4.97
CA GLU A 299 38.24 -6.06 4.03
C GLU A 299 37.02 -6.88 4.38
N THR A 300 35.84 -6.32 4.18
CA THR A 300 34.59 -7.02 4.41
C THR A 300 33.78 -7.09 3.14
N ASN A 301 33.01 -8.15 2.99
CA ASN A 301 32.08 -8.35 1.87
C ASN A 301 32.77 -8.39 0.51
N VAL A 302 33.85 -9.14 0.46
CA VAL A 302 34.64 -9.29 -0.75
C VAL A 302 33.86 -10.16 -1.72
N VAL A 303 33.39 -9.56 -2.81
CA VAL A 303 32.60 -10.25 -3.83
C VAL A 303 33.55 -10.88 -4.85
N VAL A 304 33.37 -12.17 -5.12
CA VAL A 304 34.06 -12.87 -6.21
C VAL A 304 33.03 -13.23 -7.26
N LYS A 305 33.23 -12.74 -8.47
CA LYS A 305 32.33 -12.90 -9.61
C LYS A 305 33.00 -13.71 -10.70
N VAL A 306 32.25 -14.60 -11.34
CA VAL A 306 32.66 -15.30 -12.56
C VAL A 306 31.64 -15.01 -13.65
N GLN A 307 32.10 -14.62 -14.84
CA GLN A 307 31.24 -14.28 -15.97
C GLN A 307 31.70 -14.98 -17.25
N VAL A 308 30.74 -15.48 -18.02
CA VAL A 308 30.98 -16.05 -19.36
C VAL A 308 30.81 -14.96 -20.41
N GLY A 309 31.92 -14.52 -21.00
CA GLY A 309 31.97 -13.44 -21.99
C GLY A 309 31.09 -13.71 -23.20
N GLY A 310 30.45 -12.66 -23.73
CA GLY A 310 29.48 -12.78 -24.83
C GLY A 310 28.11 -13.32 -24.41
N THR A 311 27.87 -13.56 -23.10
CA THR A 311 26.59 -14.01 -22.57
C THR A 311 26.18 -13.22 -21.31
N SER A 312 24.95 -13.39 -20.85
CA SER A 312 24.46 -12.89 -19.56
C SER A 312 24.71 -13.87 -18.39
N ILE A 313 25.41 -14.99 -18.62
CA ILE A 313 25.62 -16.04 -17.64
C ILE A 313 26.77 -15.64 -16.70
N SER A 314 26.48 -15.64 -15.41
CA SER A 314 27.44 -15.28 -14.37
C SER A 314 27.09 -15.92 -13.05
N GLY A 315 28.04 -15.95 -12.13
CA GLY A 315 27.85 -16.34 -10.74
C GLY A 315 28.60 -15.39 -9.84
N GLN A 316 28.22 -15.36 -8.56
CA GLN A 316 28.99 -14.65 -7.54
C GLN A 316 28.97 -15.38 -6.19
N SER A 317 30.00 -15.12 -5.39
CA SER A 317 30.09 -15.53 -3.98
C SER A 317 30.60 -14.34 -3.17
N ILE A 318 30.28 -14.32 -1.87
CA ILE A 318 30.69 -13.27 -0.95
C ILE A 318 31.53 -13.89 0.16
N THR A 319 32.74 -13.38 0.34
CA THR A 319 33.58 -13.68 1.50
C THR A 319 33.35 -12.59 2.56
N PRO A 320 32.80 -12.93 3.74
CA PRO A 320 32.36 -11.91 4.72
C PRO A 320 33.49 -11.01 5.20
N GLN A 321 34.68 -11.56 5.39
CA GLN A 321 35.86 -10.83 5.82
C GLN A 321 37.12 -11.48 5.28
N THR A 322 38.08 -10.64 4.92
CA THR A 322 39.45 -11.05 4.58
C THR A 322 40.46 -10.24 5.39
N VAL A 323 41.53 -10.89 5.82
CA VAL A 323 42.62 -10.31 6.60
C VAL A 323 43.86 -10.18 5.69
N PRO A 324 44.65 -9.09 5.81
CA PRO A 324 45.88 -8.90 5.05
C PRO A 324 46.80 -10.13 5.04
N GLY A 325 47.32 -10.46 3.86
CA GLY A 325 48.26 -11.57 3.65
C GLY A 325 47.64 -12.96 3.64
N HIS A 326 46.35 -13.11 3.97
CA HIS A 326 45.67 -14.40 3.96
C HIS A 326 45.02 -14.71 2.60
N GLN A 327 45.09 -15.99 2.23
CA GLN A 327 44.40 -16.54 1.06
C GLN A 327 43.02 -17.06 1.44
N TYR A 328 42.06 -16.83 0.55
CA TYR A 328 40.66 -17.23 0.67
C TYR A 328 40.22 -18.00 -0.57
N THR A 329 39.19 -18.82 -0.40
CA THR A 329 38.58 -19.60 -1.48
C THR A 329 37.10 -19.24 -1.59
N ALA A 330 36.64 -18.92 -2.79
CA ALA A 330 35.24 -18.65 -3.12
C ALA A 330 34.70 -19.73 -4.07
N GLN A 331 33.51 -20.25 -3.76
CA GLN A 331 32.78 -21.16 -4.63
C GLN A 331 31.69 -20.40 -5.38
N VAL A 332 31.88 -20.24 -6.69
CA VAL A 332 31.03 -19.42 -7.55
C VAL A 332 30.30 -20.32 -8.55
N GLN A 333 29.03 -20.59 -8.30
CA GLN A 333 28.18 -21.34 -9.23
C GLN A 333 27.60 -20.41 -10.29
N LEU A 334 27.69 -20.80 -11.56
CA LEU A 334 27.05 -20.05 -12.65
C LEU A 334 25.51 -20.11 -12.55
N SER A 335 24.84 -19.01 -12.91
CA SER A 335 23.39 -18.87 -12.87
C SER A 335 22.63 -19.86 -13.76
N SER A 336 23.27 -20.37 -14.81
CA SER A 336 22.72 -21.37 -15.73
C SER A 336 23.84 -22.10 -16.47
N ALA A 337 23.51 -23.22 -17.12
CA ALA A 337 24.42 -23.95 -17.98
C ALA A 337 24.78 -23.10 -19.20
N PRO A 338 26.07 -22.85 -19.50
CA PRO A 338 26.48 -22.18 -20.72
C PRO A 338 26.11 -22.98 -21.98
N PRO A 339 25.78 -22.32 -23.11
CA PRO A 339 25.69 -23.03 -24.38
C PRO A 339 27.04 -23.66 -24.75
N ALA A 340 27.02 -24.75 -25.52
CA ALA A 340 28.24 -25.35 -26.03
C ALA A 340 28.97 -24.37 -26.97
N GLY A 341 30.30 -24.31 -26.86
CA GLY A 341 31.12 -23.38 -27.64
C GLY A 341 32.34 -22.85 -26.87
N SER A 342 33.14 -22.04 -27.54
CA SER A 342 34.33 -21.41 -26.95
C SER A 342 34.02 -20.00 -26.48
N TYR A 343 34.36 -19.71 -25.23
CA TYR A 343 34.09 -18.45 -24.55
C TYR A 343 35.31 -18.00 -23.74
N THR A 344 35.31 -16.71 -23.43
CA THR A 344 36.24 -16.14 -22.46
C THR A 344 35.54 -16.09 -21.10
N VAL A 345 36.01 -16.85 -20.12
CA VAL A 345 35.51 -16.80 -18.75
C VAL A 345 36.39 -15.87 -17.93
N THR A 346 35.77 -14.85 -17.32
CA THR A 346 36.46 -13.87 -16.50
C THR A 346 36.09 -14.08 -15.03
N ALA A 347 37.09 -14.30 -14.19
CA ALA A 347 36.95 -14.35 -12.74
C ALA A 347 37.54 -13.09 -12.12
N THR A 348 36.76 -12.39 -11.30
CA THR A 348 37.11 -11.09 -10.72
C THR A 348 36.79 -11.06 -9.24
N VAL A 349 37.74 -10.60 -8.42
CA VAL A 349 37.42 -10.07 -7.08
C VAL A 349 36.99 -8.62 -7.27
N GLU A 350 35.75 -8.28 -6.92
CA GLU A 350 35.29 -6.91 -7.08
C GLU A 350 36.07 -5.96 -6.19
N LYS A 351 36.23 -4.74 -6.71
CA LYS A 351 37.01 -3.70 -6.07
C LYS A 351 36.46 -3.37 -4.69
N VAL A 352 37.34 -3.30 -3.70
CA VAL A 352 37.00 -2.90 -2.33
C VAL A 352 37.20 -1.39 -2.10
N PRO A 353 36.62 -0.82 -1.03
CA PRO A 353 36.64 0.61 -0.78
C PRO A 353 38.05 1.07 -0.42
N GLY A 354 38.51 2.15 -1.04
CA GLY A 354 39.88 2.64 -0.84
C GLY A 354 40.93 1.95 -1.72
N GLU A 355 40.56 0.90 -2.46
CA GLU A 355 41.43 0.30 -3.47
C GLU A 355 41.62 1.30 -4.61
N THR A 356 42.85 1.51 -5.06
CA THR A 356 43.17 2.45 -6.16
C THR A 356 43.66 1.72 -7.40
N VAL A 357 44.20 0.51 -7.24
CA VAL A 357 44.68 -0.36 -8.31
C VAL A 357 43.88 -1.66 -8.23
N SER A 358 43.27 -2.08 -9.33
CA SER A 358 42.45 -3.30 -9.40
C SER A 358 42.83 -4.21 -10.57
N THR A 359 44.03 -4.03 -11.12
CA THR A 359 44.52 -4.75 -12.31
C THR A 359 44.84 -6.21 -12.01
N HIS A 360 45.12 -6.54 -10.76
CA HIS A 360 45.47 -7.88 -10.26
C HIS A 360 44.24 -8.65 -9.72
N ASN A 361 43.06 -8.02 -9.72
CA ASN A 361 41.84 -8.62 -9.18
C ASN A 361 41.17 -9.58 -10.17
N THR A 362 41.64 -9.63 -11.41
CA THR A 362 40.97 -10.33 -12.51
C THR A 362 41.88 -11.36 -13.16
N GLN A 363 41.34 -12.54 -13.43
CA GLN A 363 41.92 -13.53 -14.33
C GLN A 363 40.94 -13.93 -15.41
N THR A 364 41.48 -14.28 -16.57
CA THR A 364 40.72 -14.58 -17.78
C THR A 364 41.16 -15.91 -18.35
N PHE A 365 40.19 -16.78 -18.63
CA PHE A 365 40.42 -18.15 -19.07
C PHE A 365 39.68 -18.39 -20.40
N PRO A 366 40.37 -18.81 -21.47
CA PRO A 366 39.72 -19.38 -22.64
C PRO A 366 39.13 -20.75 -22.27
N VAL A 367 37.81 -20.92 -22.42
CA VAL A 367 37.08 -22.13 -22.02
C VAL A 367 36.20 -22.61 -23.17
N THR A 368 36.24 -23.90 -23.47
CA THR A 368 35.29 -24.57 -24.36
C THR A 368 34.30 -25.38 -23.51
N PHE A 369 33.02 -25.01 -23.58
CA PHE A 369 31.92 -25.75 -22.97
C PHE A 369 31.40 -26.82 -23.94
N HIS A 370 31.15 -28.03 -23.42
CA HIS A 370 30.59 -29.17 -24.17
C HIS A 370 29.40 -29.81 -23.45
#